data_AF-A0A967GHX9-F1
#
_entry.id   AF-A0A967GHX9-F1
#
_cell.length_a   1.000
_cell.length_b   1.000
_cell.length_c   1.000
_cell.angle_alpha   90.00
_cell.angle_beta   90.00
_cell.angle_gamma   90.00
#
_symmetry.space_group_name_H-M   'P 1'
#
loop_
_entity.id
_entity.type
_entity.pdbx_description
1 polymer ?
#
loop_
_entity_poly.entity_id
_entity_poly.type
_entity_poly.pdbx_seq_one_letter_code
_entity_poly.pdbx_strand_id
1 'polypeptide(L)' 'RSWLAGDAMSFADLAAAAHLSALDYLGEVPWEEFEPAKNWYALVKSRPSFRPLLQDRVAGFTPSERYTDLDF' A
#
# COMPACT_ATOMS: atom_id res chain seq x y z
N ARG A 1 -15.75 -0.74 -8.35
CA ARG A 1 -14.68 -1.00 -9.35
C ARG A 1 -13.54 -1.65 -8.60
N SER A 2 -12.92 -2.70 -9.14
CA SER A 2 -11.88 -3.44 -8.42
C SER A 2 -10.49 -2.81 -8.54
N TRP A 3 -10.27 -1.99 -9.58
CA TRP A 3 -9.01 -1.27 -9.84
C TRP A 3 -9.29 0.19 -10.20
N LEU A 4 -8.29 1.05 -10.06
CA LEU A 4 -8.45 2.50 -10.19
C LEU A 4 -8.87 2.93 -11.61
N ALA A 5 -8.32 2.27 -12.64
CA ALA A 5 -8.57 2.62 -14.05
C ALA A 5 -9.67 1.78 -14.71
N GLY A 6 -10.30 0.82 -14.01
CA GLY A 6 -11.35 -0.02 -14.59
C GLY A 6 -11.41 -1.43 -13.99
N ASP A 7 -11.63 -2.42 -14.86
CA ASP A 7 -11.86 -3.82 -14.46
C ASP A 7 -10.56 -4.63 -14.29
N ALA A 8 -9.43 -4.09 -14.73
CA ALA A 8 -8.11 -4.73 -14.63
C ALA A 8 -7.09 -3.79 -13.99
N MET A 9 -6.11 -4.39 -13.29
CA MET A 9 -4.97 -3.68 -12.71
C MET A 9 -4.19 -2.98 -13.81
N SER A 10 -3.75 -1.76 -13.53
CA SER A 10 -3.06 -0.90 -14.48
C SER A 10 -1.90 -0.15 -13.82
N PHE A 11 -1.18 0.65 -14.60
CA PHE A 11 -0.17 1.57 -14.05
C PHE A 11 -0.77 2.61 -13.08
N ALA A 12 -2.07 2.91 -13.16
CA ALA A 12 -2.70 3.79 -12.18
C ALA A 12 -2.63 3.19 -10.78
N ASP A 13 -2.86 1.88 -10.66
CA ASP A 13 -2.82 1.18 -9.38
C ASP A 13 -1.40 1.11 -8.81
N LEU A 14 -0.42 0.83 -9.66
CA LEU A 14 0.99 0.81 -9.26
C LEU A 14 1.48 2.18 -8.83
N ALA A 15 1.12 3.24 -9.57
CA ALA A 15 1.50 4.60 -9.22
C ALA A 15 0.89 5.04 -7.89
N ALA A 16 -0.40 4.80 -7.68
CA ALA A 16 -1.08 5.12 -6.43
C ALA A 16 -0.51 4.32 -5.26
N ALA A 17 -0.31 3.01 -5.43
CA ALA A 17 0.22 2.14 -4.38
C ALA A 17 1.67 2.47 -4.01
N ALA A 18 2.51 2.90 -4.97
CA ALA A 18 3.87 3.35 -4.67
C ALA A 18 3.87 4.60 -3.79
N HIS A 19 3.03 5.60 -4.10
CA HIS A 19 2.91 6.81 -3.28
C HIS A 19 2.34 6.51 -1.90
N LEU A 20 1.28 5.70 -1.84
CA LEU A 20 0.68 5.27 -0.57
C LEU A 20 1.65 4.43 0.26
N SER A 21 2.52 3.62 -0.35
CA SER A 21 3.55 2.86 0.38
C SER A 21 4.51 3.77 1.13
N ALA A 22 4.94 4.87 0.52
CA ALA A 22 5.81 5.83 1.19
C ALA A 22 5.12 6.48 2.40
N LEU A 23 3.83 6.81 2.28
CA LEU A 23 3.04 7.38 3.37
C LEU A 23 2.72 6.33 4.46
N ASP A 24 2.41 5.11 4.06
CA ASP A 24 2.12 3.98 4.95
C ASP A 24 3.36 3.59 5.76
N TYR A 25 4.56 3.68 5.16
CA TYR A 25 5.84 3.51 5.87
C TYR A 25 5.95 4.51 7.03
N LEU A 26 5.51 5.75 6.82
CA LEU A 26 5.53 6.81 7.85
C LEU A 26 4.34 6.74 8.82
N GLY A 27 3.34 5.87 8.57
CA GLY A 27 2.13 5.77 9.38
C GLY A 27 1.12 6.91 9.15
N GLU A 28 1.22 7.62 8.03
CA GLU A 28 0.44 8.83 7.74
C GLU A 28 -0.86 8.57 6.96
N VAL A 29 -1.20 7.30 6.69
CA VAL A 29 -2.41 6.96 5.95
C VAL A 29 -3.54 6.55 6.91
N PRO A 30 -4.65 7.30 7.00
CA PRO A 30 -5.78 6.97 7.87
C PRO A 30 -6.67 5.89 7.25
N TRP A 31 -6.18 4.65 7.17
CA TRP A 31 -6.86 3.54 6.49
C TRP A 31 -8.29 3.29 6.97
N GLU A 32 -8.54 3.46 8.28
CA GLU A 32 -9.86 3.24 8.90
C GLU A 32 -10.92 4.25 8.43
N GLU A 33 -10.52 5.41 7.90
CA GLU A 33 -11.44 6.43 7.37
C GLU A 33 -11.88 6.11 5.92
N PHE A 34 -11.16 5.21 5.24
CA PHE A 34 -11.32 4.95 3.81
C PHE A 34 -11.33 3.45 3.48
N GLU A 35 -12.33 2.74 3.99
CA GLU A 35 -12.51 1.29 3.83
C GLU A 35 -12.34 0.79 2.37
N PRO A 36 -12.89 1.44 1.32
CA PRO A 36 -12.68 0.98 -0.06
C PRO A 36 -11.21 1.08 -0.52
N ALA A 37 -10.48 2.12 -0.07
CA ALA A 37 -9.07 2.30 -0.40
C ALA A 37 -8.20 1.31 0.38
N LYS A 38 -8.52 1.04 1.65
CA LYS A 38 -7.90 0.01 2.48
C LYS A 38 -7.96 -1.37 1.81
N ASN A 39 -9.17 -1.79 1.42
CA ASN A 39 -9.39 -3.06 0.73
C ASN A 39 -8.65 -3.16 -0.60
N TRP A 40 -8.68 -2.09 -1.42
CA TRP A 40 -7.93 -2.05 -2.67
C TRP A 40 -6.41 -2.13 -2.44
N TYR A 41 -5.88 -1.40 -1.45
CA TYR A 41 -4.45 -1.38 -1.16
C TYR A 41 -3.97 -2.72 -0.60
N ALA A 42 -4.75 -3.41 0.23
CA ALA A 42 -4.44 -4.77 0.69
C ALA A 42 -4.30 -5.77 -0.47
N LEU A 43 -5.14 -5.65 -1.51
CA LEU A 43 -5.01 -6.46 -2.74
C LEU A 43 -3.73 -6.15 -3.52
N VAL A 44 -3.25 -4.90 -3.53
CA VAL A 44 -1.99 -4.53 -4.19
C VAL A 44 -0.78 -4.99 -3.35
N LYS A 45 -0.82 -4.74 -2.03
CA LYS A 45 0.24 -5.00 -1.05
C LYS A 45 0.56 -6.49 -0.89
N SER A 46 -0.44 -7.35 -1.04
CA SER A 46 -0.29 -8.82 -0.97
C SER A 46 0.41 -9.46 -2.18
N ARG A 47 0.64 -8.71 -3.26
CA ARG A 47 1.24 -9.25 -4.50
C ARG A 47 2.74 -9.52 -4.34
N PRO A 48 3.29 -10.56 -4.99
CA PRO A 48 4.73 -10.86 -4.94
C PRO A 48 5.62 -9.68 -5.36
N SER A 49 5.17 -8.86 -6.31
CA SER A 49 5.88 -7.67 -6.78
C SER A 49 6.04 -6.59 -5.72
N PHE A 50 5.23 -6.60 -4.66
CA PHE A 50 5.25 -5.61 -3.59
C PHE A 50 6.17 -6.03 -2.43
N ARG A 51 6.55 -7.31 -2.34
CA ARG A 51 7.40 -7.84 -1.26
C ARG A 51 8.74 -7.10 -1.09
N PRO A 52 9.46 -6.71 -2.16
CA PRO A 52 10.69 -5.94 -1.99
C PRO A 52 10.43 -4.59 -1.28
N LEU A 53 9.34 -3.89 -1.61
CA LEU A 53 8.99 -2.62 -0.95
C LEU A 53 8.74 -2.82 0.55
N LEU A 54 8.02 -3.87 0.95
CA LEU A 54 7.77 -4.15 2.38
C LEU A 54 9.06 -4.46 3.17
N GLN A 55 10.11 -4.87 2.48
CA GLN A 55 11.42 -5.14 3.05
C GLN A 55 12.32 -3.89 3.09
N ASP A 56 11.93 -2.81 2.40
CA ASP A 56 12.71 -1.58 2.39
C ASP A 56 12.86 -1.01 3.80
N ARG A 57 14.04 -0.47 4.06
CA ARG A 57 14.38 0.22 5.32
C ARG A 57 15.08 1.51 4.98
N VAL A 58 14.54 2.61 5.48
CA VAL A 58 15.08 3.94 5.29
C VAL A 58 15.85 4.35 6.54
N ALA A 59 17.14 4.68 6.38
CA ALA A 59 17.98 5.09 7.49
C ALA A 59 17.40 6.32 8.21
N GLY A 60 17.27 6.24 9.54
CA GLY A 60 16.69 7.31 10.35
C GLY A 60 15.16 7.29 10.47
N PHE A 61 14.47 6.35 9.82
CA PHE A 61 13.01 6.20 9.92
C PHE A 61 12.62 4.78 10.31
N THR A 62 11.82 4.67 11.36
CA THR A 62 11.19 3.41 11.76
C THR A 62 9.88 3.25 10.98
N PRO A 63 9.66 2.12 10.27
CA PRO A 63 8.39 1.89 9.60
C PRO A 63 7.26 1.77 10.62
N SER A 64 6.05 2.17 10.21
CA SER A 64 4.82 1.88 10.95
C SER A 64 4.69 0.39 11.26
N GLU A 65 4.14 0.05 12.43
CA GLU A 65 3.91 -1.34 12.86
C GLU A 65 3.07 -2.13 11.84
N ARG A 66 2.19 -1.44 11.13
CA ARG A 66 1.30 -2.01 10.12
C ARG A 66 1.93 -2.10 8.72
N TYR A 67 3.12 -1.55 8.52
CA TYR A 67 3.72 -1.44 7.19
C TYR A 67 3.95 -2.81 6.55
N THR A 68 4.39 -3.80 7.32
CA THR A 68 4.59 -5.18 6.81
C THR A 68 3.39 -6.09 7.03
N ASP A 69 2.37 -5.63 7.73
CA ASP A 69 1.15 -6.38 7.97
C ASP A 69 0.27 -6.36 6.71
N LEU A 70 -0.23 -7.52 6.30
CA LEU A 70 -1.12 -7.66 5.14
C LEU A 70 -2.60 -7.58 5.54
N ASP A 71 -2.92 -7.73 6.83
CA ASP A 71 -4.26 -7.69 7.40
C ASP A 71 -4.54 -6.38 8.19
N PHE A 72 -3.70 -5.37 7.97
CA PHE A 72 -3.74 -4.03 8.58
C PHE A 72 -5.08 -3.29 8.40
#